data_AF-A0A9X6AHS5-F1
#
_entry.id   AF-A0A9X6AHS5-F1
#
_cell.length_a   1.000
_cell.length_b   1.000
_cell.length_c   1.000
_cell.angle_alpha   90.00
_cell.angle_beta   90.00
_cell.angle_gamma   90.00
#
_symmetry.space_group_name_H-M   'P 1'
#
loop_
_entity.id
_entity.type
_entity.pdbx_description
1 polymer ?
#
loop_
_entity_poly.entity_id
_entity_poly.type
_entity_poly.pdbx_seq_one_letter_code
_entity_poly.pdbx_strand_id
1 'polypeptide(L)'
;PTAAPSSAAPDTPTLDRPFAGSPAERWADGAAAIVVPKATPVGTFTSAQVAAALKRAKTLLVGANLAPGTLRGERPESALAVLDPKQPRMLDDVNSWLRAPGKKHDPLMLFSRFDPAEVRPAGDVVKVRGRMTFKAGAHASVAIHMDYTFVYPLIQASKASKASGTTETSGAPTEGSGAGSTEVARTIVRRVLDLELLDPRKYQATPGKLSITRYDQDLGNTACDVYDGFLHPQFDSAAPTGAPPTGPTTDPYDRSRDIEHSGTETCGTVSRT
;
A
#
# COMPACT_ATOMS: atom_id res chain seq x y z
N PRO A 1 -38.25 20.48 -0.06
CA PRO A 1 -37.51 19.76 -1.12
C PRO A 1 -36.97 18.44 -0.57
N THR A 2 -37.65 17.35 -0.91
CA THR A 2 -37.29 15.97 -0.56
C THR A 2 -36.60 15.38 -1.78
N ALA A 3 -35.28 15.36 -1.81
CA ALA A 3 -34.55 14.66 -2.86
C ALA A 3 -34.51 13.17 -2.50
N ALA A 4 -34.92 12.31 -3.44
CA ALA A 4 -34.74 10.87 -3.32
C ALA A 4 -33.25 10.53 -3.29
N PRO A 5 -32.80 9.53 -2.51
CA PRO A 5 -31.40 9.13 -2.52
C PRO A 5 -31.03 8.68 -3.94
N SER A 6 -29.95 9.24 -4.47
CA SER A 6 -29.35 8.74 -5.71
C SER A 6 -28.92 7.29 -5.45
N SER A 7 -29.65 6.32 -5.99
CA SER A 7 -29.22 4.92 -5.95
C SER A 7 -28.07 4.80 -6.94
N ALA A 8 -26.84 4.96 -6.46
CA ALA A 8 -25.68 4.50 -7.20
C ALA A 8 -25.92 3.03 -7.62
N ALA A 9 -25.45 2.63 -8.80
CA ALA A 9 -25.51 1.23 -9.21
C ALA A 9 -24.91 0.36 -8.10
N PRO A 10 -25.44 -0.85 -7.83
CA PRO A 10 -25.06 -1.65 -6.67
C PRO A 10 -23.56 -1.97 -6.58
N ASP A 11 -22.85 -1.83 -7.71
CA ASP A 11 -21.41 -2.09 -7.91
C ASP A 11 -20.55 -0.81 -7.92
N THR A 12 -21.12 0.39 -7.82
CA THR A 12 -20.34 1.64 -7.76
C THR A 12 -19.92 1.92 -6.31
N PRO A 13 -18.62 2.14 -6.02
CA PRO A 13 -18.17 2.47 -4.67
C PRO A 13 -18.72 3.82 -4.21
N THR A 14 -19.15 3.87 -2.95
CA THR A 14 -19.67 5.08 -2.29
C THR A 14 -19.01 5.26 -0.94
N LEU A 15 -19.19 6.42 -0.28
CA LEU A 15 -18.66 6.64 1.07
C LEU A 15 -19.13 5.58 2.08
N ASP A 16 -20.39 5.14 1.97
CA ASP A 16 -20.97 4.12 2.85
C ASP A 16 -20.60 2.69 2.44
N ARG A 17 -20.32 2.46 1.16
CA ARG A 17 -19.89 1.17 0.61
C ARG A 17 -18.63 1.34 -0.25
N PRO A 18 -17.48 1.69 0.37
CA PRO A 18 -16.28 2.08 -0.38
C PRO A 18 -15.64 0.95 -1.20
N PHE A 19 -16.07 -0.29 -0.96
CA PHE A 19 -15.58 -1.47 -1.66
C PHE A 19 -16.59 -2.05 -2.67
N ALA A 20 -17.76 -1.44 -2.85
CA ALA A 20 -18.82 -1.96 -3.72
C ALA A 20 -18.29 -2.36 -5.11
N GLY A 21 -18.76 -3.49 -5.63
CA GLY A 21 -18.38 -3.99 -6.95
C GLY A 21 -16.98 -4.60 -7.06
N SER A 22 -16.28 -4.80 -5.94
CA SER A 22 -14.98 -5.50 -5.91
C SER A 22 -15.01 -6.79 -5.10
N PRO A 23 -14.08 -7.74 -5.37
CA PRO A 23 -13.85 -8.88 -4.50
C PRO A 23 -13.53 -8.50 -3.04
N ALA A 24 -13.01 -7.28 -2.82
CA ALA A 24 -12.55 -6.80 -1.52
C ALA A 24 -13.67 -6.57 -0.50
N GLU A 25 -14.95 -6.46 -0.92
CA GLU A 25 -16.08 -6.40 0.01
C GLU A 25 -16.09 -7.56 1.02
N ARG A 26 -15.64 -8.73 0.56
CA ARG A 26 -15.60 -9.98 1.35
C ARG A 26 -14.28 -10.19 2.09
N TRP A 27 -13.32 -9.27 1.99
CA TRP A 27 -12.02 -9.42 2.63
C TRP A 27 -12.05 -8.91 4.07
N ALA A 28 -11.07 -9.36 4.85
CA ALA A 28 -10.90 -8.94 6.22
C ALA A 28 -10.28 -7.54 6.31
N ASP A 29 -10.49 -6.89 7.45
CA ASP A 29 -10.10 -5.50 7.65
C ASP A 29 -8.68 -5.39 8.25
N GLY A 30 -7.86 -4.54 7.64
CA GLY A 30 -6.57 -4.08 8.12
C GLY A 30 -5.68 -5.16 8.72
N ALA A 31 -5.13 -4.88 9.91
CA ALA A 31 -4.17 -5.76 10.56
C ALA A 31 -4.76 -7.11 11.03
N ALA A 32 -6.08 -7.24 11.11
CA ALA A 32 -6.75 -8.49 11.49
C ALA A 32 -6.64 -9.55 10.37
N ALA A 33 -6.56 -9.12 9.10
CA ALA A 33 -6.34 -10.01 7.96
C ALA A 33 -4.93 -10.63 7.93
N ILE A 34 -3.95 -10.02 8.61
CA ILE A 34 -2.56 -10.48 8.64
C ILE A 34 -2.42 -11.51 9.77
N VAL A 35 -2.74 -12.76 9.46
CA VAL A 35 -2.65 -13.88 10.40
C VAL A 35 -1.21 -14.37 10.51
N VAL A 36 -0.69 -14.40 11.74
CA VAL A 36 0.63 -14.98 12.04
C VAL A 36 0.49 -16.51 12.12
N PRO A 37 1.21 -17.29 11.30
CA PRO A 37 1.12 -18.75 11.34
C PRO A 37 1.68 -19.32 12.65
N LYS A 38 1.21 -20.52 13.02
CA LYS A 38 1.72 -21.23 14.21
C LYS A 38 3.21 -21.55 14.02
N ALA A 39 4.05 -21.01 14.89
CA ALA A 39 5.48 -21.21 14.83
C ALA A 39 5.89 -22.63 15.24
N THR A 40 6.82 -23.21 14.49
CA THR A 40 7.53 -24.46 14.80
C THR A 40 9.03 -24.18 14.85
N PRO A 41 9.85 -25.03 15.49
CA PRO A 41 11.30 -24.87 15.43
C PRO A 41 11.82 -24.96 14.00
N VAL A 42 12.85 -24.20 13.67
CA VAL A 42 13.47 -24.18 12.35
C VAL A 42 14.98 -24.16 12.52
N GLY A 43 15.67 -25.24 12.15
CA GLY A 43 17.11 -25.36 12.34
C GLY A 43 17.51 -25.16 13.81
N THR A 44 18.34 -24.15 14.08
CA THR A 44 18.80 -23.80 15.43
C THR A 44 17.83 -22.88 16.19
N PHE A 45 16.75 -22.42 15.54
CA PHE A 45 15.76 -21.54 16.15
C PHE A 45 14.65 -22.31 16.83
N THR A 46 14.38 -21.94 18.08
CA THR A 46 13.24 -22.42 18.86
C THR A 46 11.92 -21.89 18.30
N SER A 47 10.79 -22.55 18.61
CA SER A 47 9.45 -22.04 18.26
C SER A 47 9.20 -20.61 18.78
N ALA A 48 9.76 -20.26 19.94
CA ALA A 48 9.61 -18.91 20.51
C ALA A 48 10.34 -17.85 19.66
N GLN A 49 11.56 -18.16 19.18
CA GLN A 49 12.30 -17.27 18.29
C GLN A 49 11.61 -17.12 16.93
N VAL A 50 11.12 -18.22 16.37
CA VAL A 50 10.35 -18.20 15.11
C VAL A 50 9.06 -17.38 15.29
N ALA A 51 8.31 -17.59 16.37
CA ALA A 51 7.11 -16.80 16.67
C ALA A 51 7.41 -15.30 16.78
N ALA A 52 8.52 -14.94 17.41
CA ALA A 52 8.93 -13.55 17.56
C ALA A 52 9.34 -12.91 16.22
N ALA A 53 9.92 -13.68 15.30
CA ALA A 53 10.25 -13.23 13.96
C ALA A 53 8.99 -13.02 13.10
N LEU A 54 8.04 -13.96 13.12
CA LEU A 54 6.77 -13.83 12.41
C LEU A 54 5.94 -12.63 12.91
N LYS A 55 5.95 -12.35 14.22
CA LYS A 55 5.33 -11.13 14.78
C LYS A 55 5.99 -9.85 14.27
N ARG A 56 7.31 -9.82 14.13
CA ARG A 56 8.05 -8.70 13.53
C ARG A 56 7.75 -8.56 12.04
N ALA A 57 7.64 -9.65 11.30
CA ALA A 57 7.22 -9.64 9.90
C ALA A 57 5.81 -9.02 9.74
N LYS A 58 4.86 -9.37 10.62
CA LYS A 58 3.56 -8.69 10.69
C LYS A 58 3.71 -7.20 11.00
N THR A 59 4.59 -6.83 11.93
CA THR A 59 4.84 -5.43 12.29
C THR A 59 5.37 -4.63 11.09
N LEU A 60 6.28 -5.21 10.30
CA LEU A 60 6.76 -4.63 9.05
C LEU A 60 5.60 -4.34 8.09
N LEU A 61 4.78 -5.34 7.77
CA LEU A 61 3.65 -5.18 6.85
C LEU A 61 2.65 -4.11 7.32
N VAL A 62 2.27 -4.14 8.60
CA VAL A 62 1.33 -3.17 9.18
C VAL A 62 1.92 -1.77 9.17
N GLY A 63 3.15 -1.61 9.64
CA GLY A 63 3.83 -0.32 9.66
C GLY A 63 4.00 0.29 8.27
N ALA A 64 4.22 -0.55 7.26
CA ALA A 64 4.51 -0.13 5.91
C ALA A 64 3.27 0.15 5.05
N ASN A 65 2.14 -0.52 5.32
CA ASN A 65 0.98 -0.50 4.43
C ASN A 65 -0.35 -0.17 5.14
N LEU A 66 -0.38 -0.02 6.47
CA LEU A 66 -1.63 0.20 7.21
C LEU A 66 -1.53 1.31 8.27
N ALA A 67 -0.32 1.65 8.72
CA ALA A 67 -0.15 2.68 9.74
C ALA A 67 -0.64 4.04 9.21
N PRO A 68 -1.58 4.73 9.90
CA PRO A 68 -2.16 5.98 9.41
C PRO A 68 -1.13 7.06 9.08
N GLY A 69 -0.05 7.17 9.86
CA GLY A 69 1.05 8.09 9.58
C GLY A 69 1.76 7.76 8.27
N THR A 70 2.13 6.49 8.06
CA THR A 70 2.76 6.03 6.81
C THR A 70 1.87 6.32 5.60
N LEU A 71 0.56 6.04 5.71
CA LEU A 71 -0.39 6.31 4.63
C LEU A 71 -0.48 7.80 4.27
N ARG A 72 -0.24 8.71 5.22
CA ARG A 72 -0.17 10.16 4.99
C ARG A 72 1.23 10.66 4.59
N GLY A 73 2.17 9.76 4.27
CA GLY A 73 3.53 10.13 3.89
C GLY A 73 4.50 10.36 5.05
N GLU A 74 4.10 10.14 6.29
CA GLU A 74 5.03 10.20 7.40
C GLU A 74 6.06 9.06 7.33
N ARG A 75 7.10 9.16 8.13
CA ARG A 75 8.17 8.15 8.16
C ARG A 75 7.68 6.86 8.84
N PRO A 76 7.84 5.67 8.22
CA PRO A 76 7.27 4.42 8.70
C PRO A 76 8.12 3.78 9.83
N GLU A 77 8.25 4.46 10.97
CA GLU A 77 9.18 4.08 12.04
C GLU A 77 9.00 2.64 12.55
N SER A 78 7.75 2.19 12.72
CA SER A 78 7.47 0.82 13.20
C SER A 78 7.92 -0.26 12.22
N ALA A 79 7.85 0.01 10.92
CA ALA A 79 8.33 -0.89 9.87
C ALA A 79 9.87 -0.92 9.85
N LEU A 80 10.52 0.24 9.91
CA LEU A 80 11.98 0.33 9.91
C LEU A 80 12.59 -0.29 11.16
N ALA A 81 11.92 -0.16 12.32
CA ALA A 81 12.41 -0.64 13.59
C ALA A 81 12.59 -2.17 13.67
N VAL A 82 11.98 -2.97 12.79
CA VAL A 82 12.14 -4.43 12.82
C VAL A 82 13.24 -4.95 11.89
N LEU A 83 13.77 -4.10 11.01
CA LEU A 83 14.80 -4.45 10.04
C LEU A 83 16.18 -4.54 10.70
N ASP A 84 17.06 -5.35 10.12
CA ASP A 84 18.43 -5.51 10.61
C ASP A 84 19.31 -4.34 10.19
N PRO A 85 19.82 -3.52 11.14
CA PRO A 85 20.73 -2.43 10.81
C PRO A 85 22.10 -2.90 10.30
N LYS A 86 22.42 -4.18 10.44
CA LYS A 86 23.64 -4.78 9.86
C LYS A 86 23.43 -5.30 8.44
N GLN A 87 22.20 -5.30 7.92
CA GLN A 87 21.97 -5.67 6.53
C GLN A 87 22.64 -4.63 5.63
N PRO A 88 23.59 -5.01 4.76
CA PRO A 88 24.30 -4.06 3.91
C PRO A 88 23.34 -3.25 3.04
N ARG A 89 23.50 -1.92 3.04
CA ARG A 89 22.76 -0.92 2.26
C ARG A 89 21.25 -0.82 2.48
N MET A 90 20.56 -1.86 2.94
CA MET A 90 19.08 -1.88 2.99
C MET A 90 18.48 -0.66 3.71
N LEU A 91 18.84 -0.44 4.98
CA LEU A 91 18.28 0.70 5.72
C LEU A 91 18.76 2.05 5.18
N ASP A 92 20.02 2.14 4.75
CA ASP A 92 20.58 3.39 4.20
C ASP A 92 19.88 3.78 2.89
N ASP A 93 19.64 2.80 2.01
CA ASP A 93 18.92 2.95 0.76
C ASP A 93 17.48 3.37 1.06
N VAL A 94 16.75 2.65 1.91
CA VAL A 94 15.38 3.00 2.31
C VAL A 94 15.29 4.40 2.91
N ASN A 95 16.25 4.77 3.76
CA ASN A 95 16.32 6.12 4.33
C ASN A 95 16.63 7.19 3.27
N SER A 96 17.39 6.86 2.24
CA SER A 96 17.62 7.73 1.09
C SER A 96 16.35 7.90 0.27
N TRP A 97 15.66 6.80 -0.07
CA TRP A 97 14.43 6.79 -0.87
C TRP A 97 13.31 7.59 -0.20
N LEU A 98 13.17 7.49 1.13
CA LEU A 98 12.20 8.28 1.89
C LEU A 98 12.52 9.78 1.95
N ARG A 99 13.79 10.17 1.82
CA ARG A 99 14.24 11.58 1.87
C ARG A 99 14.20 12.26 0.51
N ALA A 100 14.59 11.54 -0.53
CA ALA A 100 14.66 12.03 -1.90
C ALA A 100 14.17 10.94 -2.86
N PRO A 101 12.84 10.76 -2.97
CA PRO A 101 12.23 9.83 -3.91
C PRO A 101 12.66 10.11 -5.35
N GLY A 102 12.67 9.06 -6.16
CA GLY A 102 12.91 9.19 -7.60
C GLY A 102 12.83 7.85 -8.30
N LYS A 103 12.90 7.87 -9.64
CA LYS A 103 12.69 6.68 -10.49
C LYS A 103 13.48 5.43 -10.10
N LYS A 104 14.69 5.58 -9.57
CA LYS A 104 15.56 4.46 -9.14
C LYS A 104 15.51 4.19 -7.63
N HIS A 105 14.82 5.04 -6.87
CA HIS A 105 14.90 5.18 -5.43
C HIS A 105 13.50 5.43 -4.87
N ASP A 106 12.53 4.66 -5.35
CA ASP A 106 11.13 4.89 -5.02
C ASP A 106 10.77 4.21 -3.68
N PRO A 107 10.40 4.96 -2.62
CA PRO A 107 9.98 4.37 -1.36
C PRO A 107 8.69 3.56 -1.49
N LEU A 108 7.91 3.77 -2.56
CA LEU A 108 6.69 3.03 -2.82
C LEU A 108 6.94 1.54 -3.00
N MET A 109 8.16 1.08 -3.32
CA MET A 109 8.54 -0.34 -3.36
C MET A 109 8.33 -1.08 -2.03
N LEU A 110 8.25 -0.36 -0.90
CA LEU A 110 8.00 -0.95 0.42
C LEU A 110 6.81 -0.34 1.14
N PHE A 111 6.49 0.93 0.90
CA PHE A 111 5.55 1.70 1.71
C PHE A 111 4.39 2.23 0.87
N SER A 112 3.15 1.97 1.25
CA SER A 112 2.00 2.66 0.66
C SER A 112 1.87 4.04 1.29
N ARG A 113 1.97 5.09 0.47
CA ARG A 113 2.02 6.49 0.88
C ARG A 113 1.14 7.30 -0.06
N PHE A 114 0.34 8.19 0.48
CA PHE A 114 -0.54 9.09 -0.27
C PHE A 114 -0.28 10.53 0.15
N ASP A 115 -0.34 11.47 -0.79
CA ASP A 115 -0.23 12.90 -0.46
C ASP A 115 -1.55 13.37 0.20
N PRO A 116 -1.54 13.79 1.47
CA PRO A 116 -2.75 14.29 2.15
C PRO A 116 -3.32 15.56 1.53
N ALA A 117 -2.56 16.27 0.67
CA ALA A 117 -3.07 17.39 -0.11
C ALA A 117 -3.87 16.96 -1.35
N GLU A 118 -3.70 15.71 -1.81
CA GLU A 118 -4.38 15.17 -2.99
C GLU A 118 -5.54 14.27 -2.61
N VAL A 119 -5.34 13.35 -1.65
CA VAL A 119 -6.33 12.34 -1.26
C VAL A 119 -6.38 12.11 0.24
N ARG A 120 -7.51 11.54 0.68
CA ARG A 120 -7.66 10.99 2.03
C ARG A 120 -8.43 9.67 2.00
N PRO A 121 -8.23 8.78 2.97
CA PRO A 121 -9.03 7.58 3.12
C PRO A 121 -10.54 7.87 3.22
N ALA A 122 -11.34 7.06 2.54
CA ALA A 122 -12.79 7.01 2.72
C ALA A 122 -13.11 6.08 3.90
N GLY A 123 -13.04 6.65 5.11
CA GLY A 123 -13.17 5.91 6.38
C GLY A 123 -11.83 5.32 6.85
N ASP A 124 -11.90 4.45 7.87
CA ASP A 124 -10.70 3.92 8.56
C ASP A 124 -10.35 2.48 8.15
N VAL A 125 -11.03 1.95 7.14
CA VAL A 125 -10.90 0.54 6.72
C VAL A 125 -10.04 0.43 5.47
N VAL A 126 -9.01 -0.40 5.54
CA VAL A 126 -8.27 -0.94 4.38
C VAL A 126 -8.61 -2.43 4.29
N LYS A 127 -9.07 -2.89 3.12
CA LYS A 127 -9.33 -4.33 2.92
C LYS A 127 -8.04 -5.05 2.59
N VAL A 128 -7.83 -6.21 3.22
CA VAL A 128 -6.57 -6.95 3.12
C VAL A 128 -6.83 -8.42 2.88
N ARG A 129 -6.07 -9.02 1.96
CA ARG A 129 -6.08 -10.46 1.70
C ARG A 129 -4.67 -10.94 1.40
N GLY A 130 -4.26 -12.04 2.02
CA GLY A 130 -2.95 -12.60 1.76
C GLY A 130 -2.59 -13.71 2.70
N ARG A 131 -1.32 -14.10 2.67
CA ARG A 131 -0.77 -15.16 3.49
C ARG A 131 0.68 -14.89 3.86
N MET A 132 1.03 -15.25 5.09
CA MET A 132 2.40 -15.37 5.57
C MET A 132 2.73 -16.85 5.78
N THR A 133 3.87 -17.30 5.27
CA THR A 133 4.42 -18.64 5.48
C THR A 133 5.87 -18.55 5.92
N PHE A 134 6.42 -19.66 6.44
CA PHE A 134 7.83 -19.73 6.78
C PHE A 134 8.38 -21.14 6.56
N LYS A 135 9.68 -21.22 6.33
CA LYS A 135 10.45 -22.45 6.13
C LYS A 135 11.90 -22.27 6.57
N ALA A 136 12.68 -23.35 6.55
CA ALA A 136 14.13 -23.23 6.63
C ALA A 136 14.66 -22.46 5.40
N GLY A 137 15.48 -21.44 5.63
CA GLY A 137 16.17 -20.70 4.58
C GLY A 137 17.54 -21.30 4.26
N ALA A 138 18.17 -20.83 3.19
CA ALA A 138 19.44 -21.37 2.69
C ALA A 138 20.61 -21.16 3.68
N HIS A 139 20.52 -20.15 4.54
CA HIS A 139 21.61 -19.67 5.39
C HIS A 139 21.45 -20.07 6.86
N ALA A 140 20.98 -21.29 7.14
CA ALA A 140 20.58 -21.69 8.50
C ALA A 140 19.67 -20.63 9.15
N SER A 141 18.80 -20.06 8.32
CA SER A 141 17.92 -18.94 8.62
C SER A 141 16.47 -19.43 8.70
N VAL A 142 15.59 -18.58 9.21
CA VAL A 142 14.15 -18.72 8.99
C VAL A 142 13.79 -17.84 7.80
N ALA A 143 13.37 -18.44 6.69
CA ALA A 143 12.84 -17.71 5.55
C ALA A 143 11.33 -17.51 5.75
N ILE A 144 10.88 -16.26 5.69
CA ILE A 144 9.47 -15.86 5.85
C ILE A 144 9.04 -15.26 4.51
N HIS A 145 7.97 -15.82 3.94
CA HIS A 145 7.37 -15.33 2.71
C HIS A 145 6.02 -14.68 3.03
N MET A 146 5.77 -13.52 2.46
CA MET A 146 4.54 -12.75 2.64
C MET A 146 4.01 -12.29 1.28
N ASP A 147 2.78 -12.66 0.95
CA ASP A 147 2.08 -12.18 -0.25
C ASP A 147 0.72 -11.62 0.17
N TYR A 148 0.59 -10.29 0.17
CA TYR A 148 -0.60 -9.57 0.60
C TYR A 148 -1.04 -8.51 -0.41
N THR A 149 -2.35 -8.43 -0.63
CA THR A 149 -3.00 -7.35 -1.37
C THR A 149 -3.75 -6.45 -0.40
N PHE A 150 -3.57 -5.14 -0.55
CA PHE A 150 -4.20 -4.06 0.20
C PHE A 150 -5.09 -3.26 -0.76
N VAL A 151 -6.28 -2.87 -0.31
CA VAL A 151 -7.23 -2.05 -1.07
C VAL A 151 -7.58 -0.84 -0.25
N TYR A 152 -7.12 0.32 -0.73
CA TYR A 152 -7.28 1.61 -0.09
C TYR A 152 -8.45 2.36 -0.73
N PRO A 153 -9.58 2.55 -0.04
CA PRO A 153 -10.64 3.40 -0.55
C PRO A 153 -10.26 4.86 -0.27
N LEU A 154 -10.28 5.69 -1.30
CA LEU A 154 -9.75 7.04 -1.29
C LEU A 154 -10.77 8.00 -1.89
N ILE A 155 -10.80 9.21 -1.35
CA ILE A 155 -11.51 10.34 -1.96
C ILE A 155 -10.52 11.49 -2.13
N GLN A 156 -10.85 12.41 -3.04
CA GLN A 156 -10.06 13.62 -3.21
C GLN A 156 -10.06 14.45 -1.92
N ALA A 157 -8.90 15.00 -1.57
CA ALA A 157 -8.80 16.02 -0.56
C ALA A 157 -9.57 17.25 -1.03
N SER A 158 -10.42 17.82 -0.18
CA SER A 158 -11.04 19.11 -0.47
C SER A 158 -9.91 20.15 -0.57
N LYS A 159 -9.81 20.88 -1.68
CA LYS A 159 -8.92 22.05 -1.72
C LYS A 159 -9.34 22.96 -0.58
N ALA A 160 -8.45 23.17 0.39
CA ALA A 160 -8.66 24.18 1.41
C ALA A 160 -8.85 25.51 0.67
N SER A 161 -10.08 26.03 0.65
CA SER A 161 -10.34 27.34 0.05
C SER A 161 -9.42 28.32 0.77
N LYS A 162 -8.40 28.84 0.09
CA LYS A 162 -7.77 30.08 0.52
C LYS A 162 -8.90 31.09 0.59
N ALA A 163 -9.35 31.43 1.79
CA ALA A 163 -10.16 32.60 2.00
C ALA A 163 -9.28 33.81 1.63
N SER A 164 -9.33 34.19 0.36
CA SER A 164 -8.84 35.46 -0.14
C SER A 164 -10.08 36.20 -0.62
N GLY A 165 -10.32 37.34 0.01
CA GLY A 165 -11.52 38.15 -0.18
C GLY A 165 -11.73 38.63 -1.61
N THR A 166 -13.02 38.84 -1.89
CA THR A 166 -13.62 39.83 -2.81
C THR A 166 -13.12 39.87 -4.25
N THR A 167 -13.99 39.54 -5.21
CA THR A 167 -14.75 40.53 -6.01
C THR A 167 -15.83 39.80 -6.82
N GLU A 168 -17.04 40.36 -6.81
CA GLU A 168 -18.20 39.92 -7.57
C GLU A 168 -17.96 40.02 -9.08
N THR A 169 -18.36 39.00 -9.83
CA THR A 169 -18.85 39.19 -11.20
C THR A 169 -19.92 38.13 -11.47
N SER A 170 -21.12 38.62 -11.77
CA SER A 170 -22.32 37.86 -12.09
C SER A 170 -22.11 36.96 -13.32
N GLY A 171 -22.08 35.65 -13.08
CA GLY A 171 -22.29 34.60 -14.07
C GLY A 171 -23.16 33.53 -13.43
N ALA A 172 -24.17 33.02 -14.15
CA ALA A 172 -25.09 32.00 -13.65
C ALA A 172 -24.33 30.79 -13.08
N PRO A 173 -24.72 30.25 -11.91
CA PRO A 173 -24.02 29.12 -11.32
C PRO A 173 -24.27 27.88 -12.17
N THR A 174 -23.23 27.36 -12.82
CA THR A 174 -23.17 25.96 -13.21
C THR A 174 -23.11 25.13 -11.92
N GLU A 175 -24.13 24.32 -11.68
CA GLU A 175 -24.14 23.37 -10.57
C GLU A 175 -22.91 22.45 -10.66
N GLY A 176 -22.12 22.36 -9.58
CA GLY A 176 -21.23 21.21 -9.36
C GLY A 176 -19.81 21.45 -8.81
N SER A 177 -19.36 22.67 -8.53
CA SER A 177 -17.97 22.89 -8.05
C SER A 177 -17.92 23.62 -6.70
N GLY A 178 -18.07 22.87 -5.60
CA GLY A 178 -17.94 23.46 -4.26
C GLY A 178 -18.02 22.52 -3.07
N ALA A 179 -18.44 21.26 -3.24
CA ALA A 179 -18.28 20.22 -2.24
C ALA A 179 -17.07 19.36 -2.63
N GLY A 180 -16.21 18.99 -1.68
CA GLY A 180 -15.15 18.02 -1.95
C GLY A 180 -15.75 16.76 -2.59
N SER A 181 -15.13 16.24 -3.65
CA SER A 181 -15.66 15.10 -4.39
C SER A 181 -15.97 13.95 -3.43
N THR A 182 -17.20 13.43 -3.50
CA THR A 182 -17.64 12.24 -2.76
C THR A 182 -17.35 10.95 -3.53
N GLU A 183 -16.72 11.06 -4.69
CA GLU A 183 -16.29 9.92 -5.49
C GLU A 183 -15.25 9.11 -4.72
N VAL A 184 -15.49 7.81 -4.61
CA VAL A 184 -14.54 6.87 -4.03
C VAL A 184 -13.84 6.13 -5.15
N ALA A 185 -12.52 6.25 -5.20
CA ALA A 185 -11.67 5.40 -6.01
C ALA A 185 -10.86 4.47 -5.09
N ARG A 186 -10.44 3.31 -5.60
CA ARG A 186 -9.59 2.38 -4.85
C ARG A 186 -8.23 2.26 -5.50
N THR A 187 -7.19 2.38 -4.69
CA THR A 187 -5.84 1.95 -5.08
C THR A 187 -5.61 0.55 -4.52
N ILE A 188 -5.12 -0.36 -5.36
CA ILE A 188 -4.84 -1.75 -5.01
C ILE A 188 -3.33 -1.94 -5.01
N VAL A 189 -2.78 -2.48 -3.93
CA VAL A 189 -1.33 -2.71 -3.82
C VAL A 189 -1.10 -4.15 -3.42
N ARG A 190 -0.48 -4.95 -4.28
CA ARG A 190 0.03 -6.28 -3.92
C ARG A 190 1.50 -6.18 -3.55
N ARG A 191 1.90 -6.87 -2.49
CA ARG A 191 3.27 -6.93 -1.97
C ARG A 191 3.70 -8.38 -1.89
N VAL A 192 4.85 -8.71 -2.46
CA VAL A 192 5.57 -9.95 -2.19
C VAL A 192 6.89 -9.63 -1.50
N LEU A 193 6.98 -10.02 -0.23
CA LEU A 193 8.14 -9.78 0.62
C LEU A 193 8.70 -11.12 1.09
N ASP A 194 10.00 -11.33 0.83
CA ASP A 194 10.77 -12.40 1.47
C ASP A 194 11.71 -11.79 2.50
N LEU A 195 11.68 -12.36 3.70
CA LEU A 195 12.49 -11.95 4.84
C LEU A 195 13.29 -13.12 5.36
N GLU A 196 14.44 -12.81 5.96
CA GLU A 196 15.24 -13.80 6.69
C GLU A 196 15.51 -13.38 8.14
N LEU A 197 15.32 -14.32 9.06
CA LEU A 197 15.92 -14.27 10.39
C LEU A 197 17.25 -15.04 10.34
N LEU A 198 18.36 -14.31 10.40
CA LEU A 198 19.71 -14.88 10.37
C LEU A 198 20.19 -15.28 11.77
N ASP A 199 21.01 -16.35 11.85
CA ASP A 199 21.65 -16.77 13.11
C ASP A 199 22.90 -15.90 13.35
N PRO A 200 22.92 -15.03 14.38
CA PRO A 200 24.03 -14.11 14.64
C PRO A 200 25.33 -14.82 15.06
N ARG A 201 25.28 -16.13 15.36
CA ARG A 201 26.48 -16.95 15.60
C ARG A 201 27.19 -17.36 14.31
N LYS A 202 26.50 -17.24 13.17
CA LYS A 202 26.99 -17.63 11.84
C LYS A 202 27.15 -16.45 10.88
N TYR A 203 26.35 -15.39 11.06
CA TYR A 203 26.32 -14.25 10.16
C TYR A 203 26.41 -12.93 10.92
N GLN A 204 26.84 -11.88 10.22
CA GLN A 204 26.78 -10.51 10.73
C GLN A 204 25.32 -10.03 10.74
N ALA A 205 24.62 -10.34 11.81
CA ALA A 205 23.22 -10.01 12.00
C ALA A 205 22.96 -9.44 13.39
N THR A 206 21.91 -8.65 13.52
CA THR A 206 21.41 -8.19 14.81
C THR A 206 20.41 -9.21 15.36
N PRO A 207 20.61 -9.77 16.56
CA PRO A 207 19.73 -10.82 17.10
C PRO A 207 18.24 -10.44 17.04
N GLY A 208 17.45 -11.27 16.35
CA GLY A 208 16.00 -11.10 16.25
C GLY A 208 15.51 -10.03 15.26
N LYS A 209 16.41 -9.37 14.51
CA LYS A 209 16.03 -8.47 13.41
C LYS A 209 15.90 -9.23 12.10
N LEU A 210 15.17 -8.63 11.16
CA LEU A 210 14.83 -9.24 9.88
C LEU A 210 15.60 -8.56 8.74
N SER A 211 16.19 -9.37 7.86
CA SER A 211 16.74 -8.88 6.60
C SER A 211 15.69 -9.03 5.49
N ILE A 212 15.57 -8.05 4.60
CA ILE A 212 14.70 -8.15 3.41
C ILE A 212 15.51 -8.74 2.26
N THR A 213 15.03 -9.81 1.64
CA THR A 213 15.70 -10.46 0.49
C THR A 213 14.93 -10.32 -0.83
N ARG A 214 13.62 -10.04 -0.76
CA ARG A 214 12.74 -9.73 -1.91
C ARG A 214 11.70 -8.71 -1.50
N TYR A 215 11.36 -7.76 -2.39
CA TYR A 215 10.35 -6.73 -2.16
C TYR A 215 9.63 -6.30 -3.45
N ASP A 216 8.92 -7.24 -4.06
CA ASP A 216 8.14 -6.94 -5.26
C ASP A 216 6.80 -6.29 -4.92
N GLN A 217 6.30 -5.50 -5.85
CA GLN A 217 4.98 -4.90 -5.78
C GLN A 217 4.25 -4.99 -7.11
N ASP A 218 2.94 -4.86 -7.05
CA ASP A 218 2.08 -4.60 -8.21
C ASP A 218 1.04 -3.56 -7.76
N LEU A 219 0.86 -2.53 -8.57
CA LEU A 219 0.11 -1.33 -8.23
C LEU A 219 -1.06 -1.15 -9.20
N GLY A 220 -2.28 -1.10 -8.66
CA GLY A 220 -3.50 -0.80 -9.39
C GLY A 220 -4.07 0.55 -9.00
N ASN A 221 -4.44 1.34 -10.02
CA ASN A 221 -5.00 2.69 -9.91
C ASN A 221 -4.08 3.66 -9.15
N THR A 222 -2.96 3.96 -9.81
CA THR A 222 -2.06 5.06 -9.48
C THR A 222 -1.46 5.59 -10.78
N ALA A 223 -1.15 6.89 -10.84
CA ALA A 223 -0.55 7.51 -12.01
C ALA A 223 0.80 6.87 -12.37
N CYS A 224 1.06 6.75 -13.67
CA CYS A 224 2.31 6.23 -14.19
C CYS A 224 3.37 7.33 -14.32
N ASP A 225 4.63 6.90 -14.24
CA ASP A 225 5.82 7.74 -14.41
C ASP A 225 5.93 8.93 -13.43
N VAL A 226 5.25 8.84 -12.29
CA VAL A 226 5.40 9.77 -11.15
C VAL A 226 6.18 9.07 -10.05
N TYR A 227 7.25 9.71 -9.57
CA TYR A 227 8.23 9.12 -8.64
C TYR A 227 8.58 10.06 -7.48
N ASP A 228 7.60 10.81 -7.00
CA ASP A 228 7.76 11.76 -5.88
C ASP A 228 7.59 11.10 -4.50
N GLY A 229 7.40 9.77 -4.48
CA GLY A 229 7.24 8.98 -3.26
C GLY A 229 5.81 8.84 -2.76
N PHE A 230 4.82 9.16 -3.60
CA PHE A 230 3.39 9.02 -3.34
C PHE A 230 2.65 8.27 -4.44
N LEU A 231 1.64 7.50 -4.03
CA LEU A 231 0.64 6.95 -4.95
C LEU A 231 -0.34 8.07 -5.31
N HIS A 232 -0.68 8.15 -6.60
CA HIS A 232 -1.56 9.18 -7.18
C HIS A 232 -2.80 8.52 -7.80
N PRO A 233 -3.84 8.21 -7.00
CA PRO A 233 -5.03 7.53 -7.48
C PRO A 233 -5.73 8.35 -8.56
N GLN A 234 -6.23 7.68 -9.59
CA GLN A 234 -7.09 8.31 -10.58
C GLN A 234 -8.55 8.23 -10.14
N PHE A 235 -9.28 9.30 -10.44
CA PHE A 235 -10.71 9.45 -10.21
C PHE A 235 -11.35 9.78 -11.56
N ASP A 236 -12.52 9.21 -11.84
CA ASP A 236 -13.25 9.42 -13.09
C ASP A 236 -13.65 10.90 -13.26
N SER A 237 -13.87 11.61 -12.16
CA SER A 237 -14.18 13.06 -12.18
C SER A 237 -12.95 13.97 -12.32
N ALA A 238 -11.72 13.45 -12.20
CA ALA A 238 -10.50 14.26 -12.19
C ALA A 238 -9.79 14.31 -13.55
N ALA A 239 -9.04 15.39 -13.76
CA ALA A 239 -8.07 15.43 -14.85
C ALA A 239 -6.91 14.44 -14.56
N PRO A 240 -6.36 13.76 -15.59
CA PRO A 240 -5.24 12.84 -15.40
C PRO A 240 -4.01 13.55 -14.80
N THR A 241 -3.33 12.90 -13.84
CA THR A 241 -2.15 13.41 -13.13
C THR A 241 -0.81 12.86 -13.64
N GLY A 242 -0.84 11.95 -14.63
CA GLY A 242 0.36 11.33 -15.20
C GLY A 242 0.16 10.90 -16.65
N ALA A 243 1.12 10.14 -17.19
CA ALA A 243 1.03 9.61 -18.53
C ALA A 243 -0.18 8.66 -18.68
N PRO A 244 -0.87 8.65 -19.83
CA PRO A 244 -1.98 7.74 -20.06
C PRO A 244 -1.49 6.28 -20.06
N PRO A 245 -2.30 5.33 -19.57
CA PRO A 245 -1.97 3.91 -19.66
C PRO A 245 -1.86 3.47 -21.12
N THR A 246 -0.82 2.70 -21.42
CA THR A 246 -0.49 2.23 -22.77
C THR A 246 -0.48 0.70 -22.88
N GLY A 247 -0.50 0.00 -21.74
CA GLY A 247 -0.53 -1.46 -21.63
C GLY A 247 -1.93 -2.07 -21.59
N PRO A 248 -2.03 -3.41 -21.57
CA PRO A 248 -3.29 -4.14 -21.53
C PRO A 248 -4.07 -3.87 -20.24
N THR A 249 -5.37 -4.18 -20.25
CA THR A 249 -6.21 -4.14 -19.05
C THR A 249 -5.93 -5.35 -18.16
N THR A 250 -5.57 -5.11 -16.90
CA THR A 250 -5.28 -6.13 -15.89
C THR A 250 -6.32 -6.15 -14.76
N ASP A 251 -6.55 -7.31 -14.18
CA ASP A 251 -7.30 -7.46 -12.93
C ASP A 251 -6.35 -7.33 -11.71
N PRO A 252 -6.37 -6.22 -10.97
CA PRO A 252 -5.46 -6.03 -9.83
C PRO A 252 -5.81 -6.93 -8.62
N TYR A 253 -6.94 -7.65 -8.67
CA TYR A 253 -7.34 -8.63 -7.65
C TYR A 253 -6.94 -10.06 -8.01
N ASP A 254 -6.45 -10.31 -9.23
CA ASP A 254 -5.99 -11.64 -9.65
C ASP A 254 -4.70 -12.00 -8.94
N ARG A 255 -4.73 -13.13 -8.23
CA ARG A 255 -3.60 -13.68 -7.46
C ARG A 255 -3.22 -15.07 -7.95
N SER A 256 -3.67 -15.46 -9.15
CA SER A 256 -3.39 -16.76 -9.76
C SER A 256 -1.92 -16.92 -10.19
N ARG A 257 -1.20 -15.80 -10.34
CA ARG A 257 0.21 -15.74 -10.76
C ARG A 257 1.06 -15.04 -9.69
N ASP A 258 2.36 -15.35 -9.67
CA ASP A 258 3.32 -14.55 -8.90
C ASP A 258 3.50 -13.17 -9.56
N ILE A 259 3.94 -12.18 -8.78
CA ILE A 259 4.38 -10.91 -9.33
C ILE A 259 5.88 -11.03 -9.61
N GLU A 260 6.32 -10.79 -10.84
CA GLU A 260 7.73 -10.85 -11.20
C GLU A 260 8.43 -9.52 -10.91
N HIS A 261 9.76 -9.56 -10.81
CA HIS A 261 10.59 -8.40 -10.49
C HIS A 261 10.36 -7.27 -11.51
N SER A 262 10.00 -6.10 -10.99
CA SER A 262 9.72 -4.75 -11.56
C SER A 262 10.61 -4.20 -12.71
N GLY A 263 11.23 -5.03 -13.54
CA GLY A 263 12.07 -4.58 -14.65
C GLY A 263 11.29 -4.01 -15.84
N THR A 264 10.02 -4.39 -16.01
CA THR A 264 9.18 -3.99 -17.15
C THR A 264 7.70 -3.96 -16.79
N GLU A 265 7.32 -3.33 -15.68
CA GLU A 265 5.91 -3.02 -15.47
C GLU A 265 5.48 -2.00 -16.51
N THR A 266 4.74 -2.47 -17.51
CA THR A 266 4.11 -1.59 -18.50
C THR A 266 2.97 -0.86 -17.81
N CYS A 267 2.97 0.46 -17.89
CA CYS A 267 1.86 1.29 -17.44
C CYS A 267 0.57 0.86 -18.15
N GLY A 268 -0.29 0.12 -17.45
CA GLY A 268 -1.49 -0.53 -18.00
C GLY A 268 -2.78 0.01 -17.42
N THR A 269 -3.89 -0.37 -18.04
CA THR A 269 -5.22 -0.08 -17.49
C THR A 269 -5.58 -1.13 -16.45
N VAL A 270 -6.30 -0.76 -15.40
CA VAL A 270 -6.81 -1.72 -14.40
C VAL A 270 -8.33 -1.71 -14.35
N SER A 271 -8.91 -2.86 -14.06
CA SER A 271 -10.37 -3.02 -13.92
C SER A 271 -10.83 -2.93 -12.46
N ARG A 272 -12.09 -2.50 -12.24
CA ARG A 272 -12.79 -2.54 -10.94
C ARG A 272 -12.05 -1.82 -9.80
N THR A 273 -11.48 -0.66 -10.13
CA THR A 273 -10.86 0.24 -9.17
C THR A 273 -11.87 1.21 -8.59
#